data_AF-A0A2A4WLN6-F1
#
_entry.id   AF-A0A2A4WLN6-F1
#
_cell.length_a   1.000
_cell.length_b   1.000
_cell.length_c   1.000
_cell.angle_alpha   90.00
_cell.angle_beta   90.00
_cell.angle_gamma   90.00
#
_symmetry.space_group_name_H-M   'P 1'
#
loop_
_entity.id
_entity.type
_entity.pdbx_description
1 polymer ?
#
loop_
_entity_poly.entity_id
_entity_poly.type
_entity_poly.pdbx_seq_one_letter_code
_entity_poly.pdbx_strand_id
1 'polypeptide(L)'
;MALSQQGKKMKRHISSFNGKITFINDAPTNPSPNLPVSEHLAKMVENIVRITGLSININSTTGGTHSKKSLHYYGMAIDINLINGKRIDDPSNESNVRRVQRLFSQEQDIGECFGPFINIRKNGSTITQKPQMKSKHLNHLHISSQR
;
A
#
# COMPACT_ATOMS: atom_id res chain seq x y z
N MET A 1 23.83 -30.36 -13.02
CA MET A 1 22.77 -30.16 -12.00
C MET A 1 22.56 -28.65 -11.85
N ALA A 2 21.43 -28.15 -12.32
CA ALA A 2 21.11 -26.73 -12.30
C ALA A 2 20.77 -26.29 -10.87
N LEU A 3 21.51 -25.31 -10.36
CA LEU A 3 21.18 -24.59 -9.13
C LEU A 3 19.86 -23.85 -9.37
N SER A 4 18.82 -24.20 -8.61
CA SER A 4 17.58 -23.45 -8.59
C SER A 4 17.89 -22.02 -8.14
N GLN A 5 17.74 -21.05 -9.05
CA GLN A 5 17.64 -19.65 -8.64
C GLN A 5 16.36 -19.51 -7.80
N GLN A 6 16.49 -19.62 -6.48
CA GLN A 6 15.51 -19.08 -5.56
C GLN A 6 15.35 -17.61 -5.93
N GLY A 7 14.22 -17.28 -6.56
CA GLY A 7 13.97 -15.98 -7.18
C GLY A 7 14.29 -14.86 -6.19
N LYS A 8 15.36 -14.11 -6.48
CA LYS A 8 15.73 -12.91 -5.75
C LYS A 8 14.48 -12.03 -5.72
N LYS A 9 13.91 -11.75 -4.53
CA LYS A 9 12.75 -10.85 -4.41
C LYS A 9 13.13 -9.50 -5.01
N MET A 10 12.71 -9.26 -6.24
CA MET A 10 13.10 -8.06 -6.97
C MET A 10 12.35 -6.88 -6.34
N LYS A 11 13.12 -5.88 -5.88
CA LYS A 11 12.60 -4.60 -5.44
C LYS A 11 12.77 -3.59 -6.55
N ARG A 12 11.80 -2.69 -6.70
CA ARG A 12 11.83 -1.58 -7.66
C ARG A 12 11.07 -0.37 -7.13
N HIS A 13 11.32 0.77 -7.72
CA HIS A 13 10.46 1.94 -7.53
C HIS A 13 9.10 1.71 -8.19
N ILE A 14 8.07 2.28 -7.58
CA ILE A 14 6.73 2.38 -8.17
C ILE A 14 6.78 3.50 -9.21
N SER A 15 6.26 3.26 -10.41
CA SER A 15 6.17 4.25 -11.47
C SER A 15 5.21 5.37 -11.07
N SER A 16 5.54 6.62 -11.39
CA SER A 16 4.68 7.77 -11.09
C SER A 16 3.38 7.79 -11.90
N PHE A 17 3.26 6.95 -12.92
CA PHE A 17 2.07 6.80 -13.78
C PHE A 17 1.51 8.15 -14.26
N ASN A 18 2.34 8.90 -15.01
CA ASN A 18 2.05 10.26 -15.49
C ASN A 18 1.71 11.24 -14.34
N GLY A 19 2.39 11.11 -13.20
CA GLY A 19 2.18 11.96 -12.03
C GLY A 19 0.95 11.63 -11.19
N LYS A 20 0.21 10.55 -11.50
CA LYS A 20 -0.92 10.10 -10.67
C LYS A 20 -0.48 9.41 -9.39
N ILE A 21 0.77 8.95 -9.30
CA ILE A 21 1.35 8.41 -8.07
C ILE A 21 2.42 9.38 -7.59
N THR A 22 2.20 9.96 -6.43
CA THR A 22 3.14 10.86 -5.76
C THR A 22 3.71 10.24 -4.47
N PHE A 23 4.84 10.76 -4.00
CA PHE A 23 5.56 10.25 -2.84
C PHE A 23 5.90 11.38 -1.87
N ILE A 24 4.88 11.91 -1.19
CA ILE A 24 5.01 13.07 -0.31
C ILE A 24 4.76 12.62 1.12
N ASN A 25 5.77 12.76 1.98
CA ASN A 25 5.65 12.50 3.41
C ASN A 25 4.95 13.70 4.09
N ASP A 26 4.06 13.45 5.04
CA ASP A 26 3.40 14.51 5.82
C ASP A 26 4.42 15.29 6.68
N ALA A 27 5.56 14.67 7.01
CA ALA A 27 6.70 15.32 7.66
C ALA A 27 7.90 15.40 6.69
N PRO A 28 8.20 16.56 6.08
CA PRO A 28 9.23 16.67 5.04
C PRO A 28 10.65 16.34 5.49
N THR A 29 10.91 16.38 6.79
CA THR A 29 12.20 16.02 7.41
C THR A 29 12.41 14.51 7.54
N ASN A 30 11.34 13.72 7.39
CA ASN A 30 11.42 12.25 7.41
C ASN A 30 11.97 11.72 6.07
N PRO A 31 12.43 10.46 6.04
CA PRO A 31 12.87 9.83 4.80
C PRO A 31 11.81 9.91 3.70
N SER A 32 12.29 10.11 2.47
CA SER A 32 11.44 10.09 1.28
C SER A 32 10.64 8.79 1.20
N PRO A 33 9.33 8.83 0.92
CA PRO A 33 8.55 7.62 0.66
C PRO A 33 8.91 6.97 -0.68
N ASN A 34 9.63 7.65 -1.57
CA ASN A 34 10.02 7.09 -2.87
C ASN A 34 11.22 6.13 -2.73
N LEU A 35 11.00 4.98 -2.12
CA LEU A 35 12.01 3.93 -1.94
C LEU A 35 11.55 2.64 -2.61
N PRO A 36 12.50 1.75 -3.01
CA PRO A 36 12.15 0.48 -3.64
C PRO A 36 11.28 -0.41 -2.76
N VAL A 37 10.20 -0.92 -3.34
CA VAL A 37 9.30 -1.93 -2.74
C VAL A 37 9.32 -3.21 -3.55
N SER A 38 8.70 -4.29 -3.07
CA SER A 38 8.61 -5.54 -3.84
C SER A 38 7.90 -5.31 -5.17
N GLU A 39 8.34 -6.02 -6.20
CA GLU A 39 7.77 -5.90 -7.55
C GLU A 39 6.25 -6.14 -7.57
N HIS A 40 5.78 -7.08 -6.75
CA HIS A 40 4.35 -7.38 -6.62
C HIS A 40 3.57 -6.20 -6.04
N LEU A 41 4.08 -5.59 -4.97
CA LEU A 41 3.45 -4.40 -4.38
C LEU A 41 3.41 -3.25 -5.39
N ALA A 42 4.52 -3.01 -6.09
CA ALA A 42 4.57 -1.94 -7.07
C ALA A 42 3.59 -2.14 -8.24
N LYS A 43 3.49 -3.37 -8.76
CA LYS A 43 2.51 -3.71 -9.81
C LYS A 43 1.08 -3.54 -9.34
N MET A 44 0.78 -3.97 -8.11
CA MET A 44 -0.54 -3.85 -7.51
C MET A 44 -0.98 -2.37 -7.46
N VAL A 45 -0.12 -1.50 -6.94
CA VAL A 45 -0.38 -0.07 -6.83
C VAL A 45 -0.62 0.58 -8.20
N GLU A 46 0.26 0.31 -9.16
CA GLU A 46 0.15 0.83 -10.53
C GLU A 46 -1.13 0.35 -11.23
N ASN A 47 -1.53 -0.90 -11.01
CA ASN A 47 -2.76 -1.46 -11.55
C ASN A 47 -4.01 -0.79 -10.94
N ILE A 48 -4.02 -0.56 -9.62
CA ILE A 48 -5.13 0.15 -8.98
C ILE A 48 -5.30 1.57 -9.53
N VAL A 49 -4.21 2.30 -9.72
CA VAL A 49 -4.26 3.65 -10.32
C VAL A 49 -4.71 3.59 -11.77
N ARG A 50 -4.25 2.60 -12.54
CA ARG A 50 -4.68 2.38 -13.93
C ARG A 50 -6.19 2.09 -14.03
N ILE A 51 -6.71 1.19 -13.19
CA ILE A 51 -8.11 0.75 -13.20
C ILE A 51 -9.04 1.87 -12.72
N THR A 52 -8.65 2.59 -11.67
CA THR A 52 -9.51 3.62 -11.08
C THR A 52 -9.42 4.95 -11.82
N GLY A 53 -8.28 5.24 -12.44
CA GLY A 53 -7.96 6.54 -13.00
C GLY A 53 -7.65 7.63 -11.95
N LEU A 54 -7.75 7.31 -10.66
CA LEU A 54 -7.57 8.24 -9.54
C LEU A 54 -6.08 8.42 -9.22
N SER A 55 -5.68 9.62 -8.80
CA SER A 55 -4.35 9.82 -8.22
C SER A 55 -4.27 9.31 -6.78
N ILE A 56 -3.09 8.93 -6.33
CA ILE A 56 -2.79 8.58 -4.94
C ILE A 56 -1.49 9.24 -4.49
N ASN A 57 -1.39 9.52 -3.20
CA ASN A 57 -0.13 9.87 -2.56
C ASN A 57 0.32 8.78 -1.60
N ILE A 58 1.52 8.28 -1.80
CA ILE A 58 2.19 7.34 -0.90
C ILE A 58 3.00 8.16 0.10
N ASN A 59 2.59 8.13 1.37
CA ASN A 59 3.26 8.91 2.42
C ASN A 59 4.28 8.11 3.22
N SER A 60 4.32 6.78 3.05
CA SER A 60 5.30 5.91 3.69
C SER A 60 5.55 4.64 2.88
N THR A 61 6.81 4.19 2.88
CA THR A 61 7.27 2.90 2.35
C THR A 61 8.24 2.26 3.35
N THR A 62 9.50 1.99 3.01
CA THR A 62 10.49 1.43 3.94
C THR A 62 11.01 2.42 4.98
N GLY A 63 10.85 3.72 4.73
CA GLY A 63 11.30 4.79 5.62
C GLY A 63 10.43 4.97 6.87
N GLY A 64 11.02 5.56 7.91
CA GLY A 64 10.30 5.97 9.13
C GLY A 64 10.22 4.92 10.24
N THR A 65 9.39 5.21 11.25
CA THR A 65 9.20 4.36 12.42
C THR A 65 7.96 3.50 12.27
N HIS A 66 8.14 2.19 12.43
CA HIS A 66 7.09 1.19 12.30
C HIS A 66 7.13 0.21 13.46
N SER A 67 6.09 -0.60 13.62
CA SER A 67 6.16 -1.72 14.57
C SER A 67 7.28 -2.69 14.19
N LYS A 68 7.96 -3.32 15.17
CA LYS A 68 9.15 -4.17 14.93
C LYS A 68 8.96 -5.28 13.89
N LYS A 69 7.73 -5.75 13.69
CA LYS A 69 7.38 -6.83 12.75
C LYS A 69 6.68 -6.31 11.48
N SER A 70 6.79 -5.01 11.20
CA SER A 70 6.12 -4.36 10.08
C SER A 70 6.70 -4.79 8.74
N LEU A 71 5.81 -4.99 7.76
CA LEU A 71 6.19 -5.27 6.37
C LEU A 71 6.85 -4.07 5.66
N HIS A 72 6.73 -2.87 6.22
CA HIS A 72 7.44 -1.69 5.72
C HIS A 72 8.96 -1.91 5.70
N TYR A 73 9.55 -2.48 6.76
CA TYR A 73 11.01 -2.71 6.82
C TYR A 73 11.53 -3.66 5.75
N TYR A 74 10.66 -4.46 5.14
CA TYR A 74 11.01 -5.38 4.08
C TYR A 74 10.71 -4.83 2.69
N GLY A 75 10.17 -3.61 2.57
CA GLY A 75 9.68 -3.04 1.32
C GLY A 75 8.44 -3.77 0.80
N MET A 76 7.66 -4.34 1.71
CA MET A 76 6.46 -5.11 1.38
C MET A 76 5.18 -4.37 1.76
N ALA A 77 5.26 -3.13 2.27
CA ALA A 77 4.10 -2.32 2.58
C ALA A 77 4.29 -0.85 2.17
N ILE A 78 3.16 -0.20 1.93
CA ILE A 78 3.02 1.24 1.73
C ILE A 78 1.87 1.76 2.57
N ASP A 79 1.93 3.05 2.89
CA ASP A 79 0.80 3.81 3.41
C ASP A 79 0.37 4.87 2.38
N ILE A 80 -0.94 5.00 2.16
CA ILE A 80 -1.56 5.96 1.24
C ILE A 80 -2.42 6.91 2.07
N ASN A 81 -2.15 8.21 2.03
CA ASN A 81 -2.88 9.22 2.82
C ASN A 81 -3.76 10.17 1.97
N LEU A 82 -3.58 10.19 0.65
CA LEU A 82 -4.41 10.93 -0.28
C LEU A 82 -4.90 10.01 -1.41
N ILE A 83 -6.16 10.20 -1.79
CA ILE A 83 -6.73 9.67 -3.02
C ILE A 83 -7.42 10.83 -3.72
N ASN A 84 -7.11 11.03 -5.00
CA ASN A 84 -7.63 12.09 -5.85
C ASN A 84 -7.49 13.49 -5.23
N GLY A 85 -6.32 13.75 -4.64
CA GLY A 85 -5.99 15.03 -3.98
C GLY A 85 -6.67 15.27 -2.63
N LYS A 86 -7.49 14.34 -2.14
CA LYS A 86 -8.20 14.46 -0.86
C LYS A 86 -7.70 13.44 0.16
N ARG A 87 -7.74 13.79 1.45
CA ARG A 87 -7.35 12.91 2.55
C ARG A 87 -8.24 11.69 2.65
N ILE A 88 -7.70 10.61 3.23
CA ILE A 88 -8.46 9.37 3.49
C ILE A 88 -9.60 9.60 4.49
N ASP A 89 -9.40 10.48 5.47
CA ASP A 89 -10.35 10.83 6.53
C ASP A 89 -11.29 11.99 6.15
N ASP A 90 -11.18 12.54 4.93
CA ASP A 90 -12.14 13.52 4.41
C ASP A 90 -13.46 12.79 4.01
N PRO A 91 -14.61 13.13 4.64
CA PRO A 91 -15.89 12.50 4.30
C PRO A 91 -16.28 12.65 2.82
N SER A 92 -15.88 13.75 2.18
CA SER A 92 -16.14 13.98 0.75
C SER A 92 -15.33 13.09 -0.18
N ASN A 93 -14.37 12.32 0.36
CA ASN A 93 -13.56 11.36 -0.38
C ASN A 93 -13.98 9.90 -0.14
N GLU A 94 -14.97 9.65 0.72
CA GLU A 94 -15.37 8.32 1.18
C GLU A 94 -15.58 7.32 0.03
N SER A 95 -16.28 7.73 -1.04
CA SER A 95 -16.57 6.86 -2.18
C SER A 95 -15.31 6.38 -2.90
N ASN A 96 -14.33 7.27 -3.08
CA ASN A 96 -13.03 6.95 -3.69
C ASN A 96 -12.21 6.02 -2.79
N VAL A 97 -12.17 6.32 -1.48
CA VAL A 97 -11.45 5.51 -0.50
C VAL A 97 -12.04 4.09 -0.45
N ARG A 98 -13.36 3.96 -0.35
CA ARG A 98 -14.04 2.65 -0.40
C ARG A 98 -13.73 1.89 -1.69
N ARG A 99 -13.77 2.57 -2.84
CA ARG A 99 -13.49 1.96 -4.14
C ARG A 99 -12.05 1.44 -4.24
N VAL A 100 -11.07 2.28 -3.92
CA VAL A 100 -9.64 1.93 -3.96
C VAL A 100 -9.35 0.81 -2.96
N GLN A 101 -9.82 0.92 -1.72
CA GLN A 101 -9.58 -0.08 -0.69
C GLN A 101 -10.21 -1.43 -1.06
N ARG A 102 -11.43 -1.44 -1.63
CA ARG A 102 -12.09 -2.64 -2.13
C ARG A 102 -11.27 -3.33 -3.21
N LEU A 103 -10.74 -2.60 -4.19
CA LEU A 103 -9.94 -3.19 -5.24
C LEU A 103 -8.63 -3.79 -4.69
N PHE A 104 -7.92 -3.08 -3.82
CA PHE A 104 -6.74 -3.66 -3.15
C PHE A 104 -7.06 -4.95 -2.39
N SER A 105 -8.19 -5.00 -1.67
CA SER A 105 -8.59 -6.19 -0.91
C SER A 105 -8.85 -7.42 -1.78
N GLN A 106 -9.05 -7.25 -3.09
CA GLN A 106 -9.32 -8.30 -4.06
C GLN A 106 -8.06 -8.78 -4.79
N GLU A 107 -6.94 -8.08 -4.64
CA GLU A 107 -5.68 -8.43 -5.32
C GLU A 107 -5.17 -9.81 -4.86
N GLN A 108 -4.62 -10.58 -5.80
CA GLN A 108 -4.18 -11.95 -5.51
C GLN A 108 -3.07 -11.96 -4.45
N ASP A 109 -2.12 -11.03 -4.56
CA ASP A 109 -0.91 -10.96 -3.74
C ASP A 109 -1.04 -9.98 -2.56
N ILE A 110 -2.26 -9.53 -2.21
CA ILE A 110 -2.47 -8.72 -1.01
C ILE A 110 -2.06 -9.50 0.24
N GLY A 111 -1.28 -8.88 1.13
CA GLY A 111 -0.94 -9.38 2.46
C GLY A 111 -1.80 -8.72 3.53
N GLU A 112 -1.89 -7.39 3.51
CA GLU A 112 -2.68 -6.61 4.44
C GLU A 112 -3.39 -5.49 3.69
N CYS A 113 -4.65 -5.27 4.05
CA CYS A 113 -5.44 -4.14 3.59
C CYS A 113 -6.16 -3.59 4.82
N PHE A 114 -5.57 -2.56 5.43
CA PHE A 114 -6.12 -1.87 6.61
C PHE A 114 -6.46 -0.42 6.25
N GLY A 115 -7.52 0.09 6.86
CA GLY A 115 -8.03 1.41 6.58
C GLY A 115 -9.42 1.63 7.20
N PRO A 116 -10.14 2.69 6.80
CA PRO A 116 -11.41 3.05 7.43
C PRO A 116 -12.56 2.05 7.15
N PHE A 117 -12.52 1.32 6.03
CA PHE A 117 -13.66 0.47 5.60
C PHE A 117 -13.36 -1.03 5.57
N ILE A 118 -12.15 -1.43 5.17
CA ILE A 118 -11.72 -2.82 5.12
C ILE A 118 -10.53 -3.01 6.04
N ASN A 119 -10.52 -4.11 6.80
CA ASN A 119 -9.42 -4.44 7.68
C ASN A 119 -9.18 -5.95 7.66
N ILE A 120 -8.36 -6.40 6.71
CA ILE A 120 -8.06 -7.82 6.50
C ILE A 120 -6.56 -8.08 6.44
N ARG A 121 -6.18 -9.28 6.88
CA ARG A 121 -4.88 -9.89 6.57
C ARG A 121 -5.11 -11.16 5.77
N LYS A 122 -4.35 -11.35 4.70
CA LYS A 122 -4.36 -12.53 3.86
C LYS A 122 -3.02 -13.24 3.94
N ASN A 123 -3.06 -14.56 4.16
CA ASN A 123 -1.91 -15.44 4.16
C ASN A 123 -2.21 -16.61 3.22
N GLY A 124 -1.57 -16.63 2.05
CA GLY A 124 -1.97 -17.49 0.94
C GLY A 124 -3.37 -17.11 0.46
N SER A 125 -4.30 -18.07 0.51
CA SER A 125 -5.72 -17.88 0.22
C SER A 125 -6.58 -17.58 1.46
N THR A 126 -6.04 -17.73 2.66
CA THR A 126 -6.77 -17.53 3.92
C THR A 126 -6.89 -16.05 4.25
N ILE A 127 -8.13 -15.57 4.44
CA ILE A 127 -8.44 -14.20 4.86
C ILE A 127 -8.84 -14.17 6.33
N THR A 128 -8.20 -13.32 7.12
CA THR A 128 -8.55 -13.04 8.52
C THR A 128 -9.03 -11.59 8.66
N GLN A 129 -10.21 -11.40 9.26
CA GLN A 129 -10.71 -10.07 9.62
C GLN A 129 -9.92 -9.50 10.82
N LYS A 130 -9.57 -8.22 10.75
CA LYS A 130 -8.81 -7.49 11.77
C LYS A 130 -9.50 -6.17 12.14
N PRO A 131 -10.77 -6.17 12.58
CA PRO A 131 -11.55 -4.95 12.82
C PRO A 131 -10.85 -3.96 13.77
N GLN A 132 -10.07 -4.45 14.72
CA GLN A 132 -9.26 -3.65 15.65
C GLN A 132 -8.18 -2.80 14.97
N MET A 133 -7.84 -3.07 13.71
CA MET A 133 -6.91 -2.23 12.95
C MET A 133 -7.55 -0.91 12.50
N LYS A 134 -8.88 -0.84 12.40
CA LYS A 134 -9.58 0.36 11.93
C LYS A 134 -9.15 1.63 12.67
N SER A 135 -9.13 1.59 14.01
CA SER A 135 -8.81 2.76 14.84
C SER A 135 -7.38 3.28 14.63
N LYS A 136 -6.47 2.44 14.12
CA LYS A 136 -5.09 2.81 13.82
C LYS A 136 -4.88 3.33 12.39
N HIS A 137 -5.86 3.13 11.51
CA HIS A 137 -5.77 3.40 10.07
C HIS A 137 -6.98 4.22 9.59
N LEU A 138 -7.46 5.18 10.40
CA LEU A 138 -8.58 6.04 10.00
C LEU A 138 -8.18 7.07 8.94
N ASN A 139 -6.91 7.49 8.93
CA ASN A 139 -6.40 8.59 8.12
C ASN A 139 -5.44 8.17 6.99
N HIS A 140 -5.24 6.86 6.80
CA HIS A 140 -4.45 6.29 5.71
C HIS A 140 -4.91 4.87 5.38
N LEU A 141 -4.57 4.39 4.19
CA LEU A 141 -4.65 2.97 3.84
C LEU A 141 -3.27 2.34 4.02
N HIS A 142 -3.19 1.26 4.79
CA HIS A 142 -2.00 0.41 4.86
C HIS A 142 -2.19 -0.78 3.94
N ILE A 143 -1.33 -0.87 2.91
CA ILE A 143 -1.39 -1.90 1.88
C ILE A 143 -0.07 -2.65 1.87
N SER A 144 -0.12 -3.97 2.00
CA SER A 144 1.08 -4.81 1.91
C SER A 144 0.92 -5.96 0.92
N SER A 145 2.05 -6.45 0.41
CA SER A 145 2.16 -7.64 -0.42
C SER A 145 2.55 -8.84 0.44
N GLN A 146 2.05 -10.03 0.12
CA GLN A 146 2.56 -11.29 0.69
C GLN A 146 3.72 -11.91 -0.13
N ARG A 147 4.14 -11.24 -1.22
CA ARG A 147 5.26 -11.65 -2.10
C ARG A 147 6.35 -10.58 -2.17
#